data_AF-A0A386WUA4-F1
#
_entry.id   AF-A0A386WUA4-F1
#
_cell.length_a   1.000
_cell.length_b   1.000
_cell.length_c   1.000
_cell.angle_alpha   90.00
_cell.angle_beta   90.00
_cell.angle_gamma   90.00
#
_symmetry.space_group_name_H-M   'P 1'
#
loop_
_entity.id
_entity.type
_entity.pdbx_description
1 polymer ?
#
loop_
_entity_poly.entity_id
_entity_poly.type
_entity_poly.pdbx_seq_one_letter_code
_entity_poly.pdbx_strand_id
1 'polypeptide(L)'
;MSPTDILTGAATLIEARGKCAREYRDDDGRLCTVGAMREVAFGNALTAPTHYGVDAATREHYLTAHQAMQNGIGDRSVTNWSDDQPAEVVVAALRTAAAGLSTAGARS
;
A
#
# COMPACT_ATOMS: atom_id res chain seq x y z
N MET A 1 11.80 -4.56 -7.35
CA MET A 1 10.59 -3.82 -6.91
C MET A 1 11.03 -2.85 -5.84
N SER A 2 10.69 -1.58 -5.97
CA SER A 2 11.01 -0.51 -5.03
C SER A 2 9.83 -0.19 -4.09
N PRO A 3 10.04 0.57 -3.01
CA PRO A 3 8.94 1.10 -2.20
C PRO A 3 7.94 1.94 -3.02
N THR A 4 8.42 2.71 -4.00
CA THR A 4 7.59 3.49 -4.92
C THR A 4 6.73 2.57 -5.80
N ASP A 5 7.27 1.45 -6.27
CA ASP A 5 6.53 0.46 -7.07
C ASP A 5 5.38 -0.15 -6.26
N ILE A 6 5.60 -0.42 -4.97
CA ILE A 6 4.58 -0.97 -4.07
C ILE A 6 3.40 0.00 -3.93
N LEU A 7 3.67 1.28 -3.70
CA LEU A 7 2.63 2.30 -3.52
C LEU A 7 1.86 2.57 -4.81
N THR A 8 2.57 2.72 -5.94
CA THR A 8 1.95 2.94 -7.25
C THR A 8 1.17 1.72 -7.74
N GLY A 9 1.70 0.51 -7.52
CA GLY A 9 1.01 -0.74 -7.80
C GLY A 9 -0.24 -0.90 -6.95
N ALA A 10 -0.19 -0.58 -5.65
CA ALA A 10 -1.35 -0.65 -4.78
C ALA A 10 -2.46 0.31 -5.22
N ALA A 11 -2.11 1.53 -5.61
CA ALA A 11 -3.05 2.50 -6.16
C ALA A 11 -3.73 1.96 -7.43
N THR A 12 -2.94 1.37 -8.34
CA THR A 12 -3.43 0.76 -9.59
C THR A 12 -4.39 -0.40 -9.30
N LEU A 13 -4.09 -1.25 -8.31
CA LEU A 13 -4.97 -2.35 -7.91
C LEU A 13 -6.30 -1.85 -7.36
N ILE A 14 -6.29 -0.80 -6.54
CA ILE A 14 -7.52 -0.22 -5.97
C ILE A 14 -8.35 0.47 -7.06
N GLU A 15 -7.74 1.18 -8.01
CA GLU A 15 -8.46 1.75 -9.15
C GLU A 15 -9.12 0.68 -10.02
N ALA A 16 -8.43 -0.44 -10.24
CA ALA A 16 -8.91 -1.51 -11.12
C ALA A 16 -9.96 -2.41 -10.46
N ARG A 17 -9.76 -2.75 -9.18
CA ARG A 17 -10.59 -3.73 -8.46
C ARG A 17 -11.59 -3.11 -7.52
N GLY A 18 -11.36 -1.87 -7.07
CA GLY A 18 -12.11 -1.23 -6.01
C GLY A 18 -11.50 -1.43 -4.62
N LYS A 19 -12.05 -0.70 -3.65
CA LYS A 19 -11.62 -0.69 -2.24
C LYS A 19 -12.60 -1.48 -1.36
N CYS A 20 -12.08 -2.37 -0.51
CA CYS A 20 -12.88 -3.04 0.54
C CYS A 20 -12.72 -2.34 1.90
N ALA A 21 -13.47 -2.80 2.91
CA ALA A 21 -13.43 -2.30 4.28
C ALA A 21 -13.31 -3.46 5.27
N ARG A 22 -12.57 -3.27 6.37
CA ARG A 22 -12.35 -4.25 7.46
C ARG A 22 -11.72 -5.59 7.06
N GLU A 23 -11.21 -5.72 5.85
CA GLU A 23 -10.51 -6.91 5.35
C GLU A 23 -9.40 -6.53 4.38
N TYR A 24 -8.43 -7.44 4.16
CA TYR A 24 -7.33 -7.18 3.22
C TYR A 24 -7.78 -7.38 1.78
N ARG A 25 -8.68 -8.33 1.56
CA ARG A 25 -9.34 -8.62 0.29
C ARG A 25 -10.72 -9.19 0.60
N ASP A 26 -11.74 -8.71 -0.10
CA ASP A 26 -13.09 -9.22 0.05
C ASP A 26 -13.47 -10.26 -1.01
N ASP A 27 -14.68 -10.81 -0.89
CA ASP A 27 -15.20 -11.83 -1.80
C ASP A 27 -15.37 -11.32 -3.25
N ASP A 28 -15.53 -10.00 -3.43
CA ASP A 28 -15.58 -9.35 -4.74
C ASP A 28 -14.17 -9.09 -5.33
N GLY A 29 -13.11 -9.42 -4.58
CA GLY A 29 -11.72 -9.19 -4.96
C GLY A 29 -11.24 -7.74 -4.79
N ARG A 30 -12.03 -6.88 -4.14
CA ARG A 30 -11.63 -5.52 -3.76
C ARG A 30 -10.57 -5.57 -2.67
N LEU A 31 -9.72 -4.56 -2.59
CA LEU A 31 -8.56 -4.54 -1.69
C LEU A 31 -8.55 -3.29 -0.81
N CYS A 32 -8.21 -3.43 0.47
CA CYS A 32 -7.92 -2.27 1.31
C CYS A 32 -6.50 -1.76 1.00
N THR A 33 -6.12 -0.60 1.54
CA THR A 33 -4.78 -0.02 1.34
C THR A 33 -3.67 -1.02 1.64
N VAL A 34 -3.68 -1.64 2.83
CA VAL A 34 -2.63 -2.58 3.23
C VAL A 34 -2.70 -3.88 2.44
N GLY A 35 -3.90 -4.36 2.14
CA GLY A 35 -4.11 -5.56 1.33
C GLY A 35 -3.55 -5.38 -0.08
N ALA A 36 -3.79 -4.24 -0.72
CA ALA A 36 -3.23 -3.92 -2.02
C ALA A 36 -1.70 -3.82 -1.98
N MET A 37 -1.12 -3.19 -0.96
CA MET A 37 0.34 -3.13 -0.80
C MET A 37 0.95 -4.52 -0.63
N ARG A 38 0.31 -5.41 0.14
CA ARG A 38 0.75 -6.80 0.33
C ARG A 38 0.58 -7.65 -0.92
N GLU A 39 -0.52 -7.47 -1.65
CA GLU A 39 -0.73 -8.13 -2.94
C GLU A 39 0.41 -7.79 -3.91
N VAL A 40 0.83 -6.52 -3.99
CA VAL A 40 1.96 -6.11 -4.84
C VAL A 40 3.28 -6.67 -4.32
N ALA A 41 3.57 -6.51 -3.03
CA ALA A 41 4.86 -6.88 -2.46
C ALA A 41 5.07 -8.41 -2.41
N PHE A 42 4.02 -9.17 -2.10
CA PHE A 42 4.12 -10.59 -1.73
C PHE A 42 3.27 -11.50 -2.61
N GLY A 43 2.56 -10.96 -3.61
CA GLY A 43 1.65 -11.72 -4.47
C GLY A 43 0.37 -12.19 -3.80
N ASN A 44 0.13 -11.79 -2.54
CA ASN A 44 -1.06 -12.16 -1.79
C ASN A 44 -1.34 -11.13 -0.67
N ALA A 45 -2.53 -10.54 -0.68
CA ALA A 45 -3.00 -9.56 0.30
C ALA A 45 -2.93 -10.04 1.77
N LEU A 46 -2.97 -11.36 2.02
CA LEU A 46 -2.93 -11.96 3.35
C LEU A 46 -1.51 -12.28 3.84
N THR A 47 -0.51 -12.29 2.97
CA THR A 47 0.88 -12.54 3.38
C THR A 47 1.40 -11.36 4.19
N ALA A 48 1.64 -11.59 5.48
CA ALA A 48 2.23 -10.57 6.35
C ALA A 48 3.74 -10.44 6.10
N PRO A 49 4.36 -9.27 6.33
CA PRO A 49 5.81 -9.08 6.19
C PRO A 49 6.64 -9.96 7.14
N THR A 50 6.01 -10.56 8.16
CA THR A 50 6.63 -11.49 9.11
C THR A 50 6.44 -12.96 8.74
N HIS A 51 5.75 -13.26 7.63
CA HIS A 51 5.57 -14.64 7.19
C HIS A 51 6.90 -15.32 6.88
N TYR A 52 6.95 -16.62 7.16
CA TYR A 52 8.06 -17.47 6.76
C TYR A 52 8.19 -17.48 5.22
N GLY A 53 9.41 -17.28 4.72
CA GLY A 53 9.71 -17.26 3.28
C GLY A 53 9.62 -15.89 2.61
N VAL A 54 9.17 -14.84 3.31
CA VAL A 54 9.28 -13.46 2.80
C VAL A 54 10.75 -13.06 2.81
N ASP A 55 11.27 -12.65 1.65
CA ASP A 55 12.66 -12.23 1.53
C ASP A 55 12.90 -10.87 2.24
N ALA A 56 14.09 -10.71 2.79
CA ALA A 56 14.42 -9.56 3.63
C ALA A 56 14.35 -8.22 2.87
N ALA A 57 14.73 -8.21 1.58
CA ALA A 57 14.76 -6.99 0.76
C ALA A 57 13.34 -6.52 0.43
N THR A 58 12.46 -7.42 -0.02
CA THR A 58 11.04 -7.13 -0.25
C THR A 58 10.35 -6.72 1.03
N ARG A 59 10.67 -7.37 2.17
CA ARG A 59 10.17 -6.94 3.49
C ARG A 59 10.58 -5.51 3.80
N GLU A 60 11.85 -5.16 3.62
CA GLU A 60 12.36 -3.81 3.86
C GLU A 60 11.64 -2.80 2.97
N HIS A 61 11.53 -3.08 1.66
CA HIS A 61 10.84 -2.19 0.74
C HIS A 61 9.36 -1.99 1.08
N TYR A 62 8.67 -3.06 1.49
CA TYR A 62 7.30 -2.98 2.00
C TYR A 62 7.22 -2.09 3.24
N LEU A 63 8.10 -2.26 4.22
CA LEU A 63 8.10 -1.46 5.45
C LEU A 63 8.39 0.01 5.16
N THR A 64 9.32 0.31 4.24
CA THR A 64 9.59 1.68 3.78
C THR A 64 8.36 2.29 3.11
N ALA A 65 7.70 1.56 2.20
CA ALA A 65 6.47 2.01 1.53
C ALA A 65 5.35 2.27 2.55
N HIS A 66 5.15 1.33 3.48
CA HIS A 66 4.13 1.42 4.52
C HIS A 66 4.37 2.62 5.44
N GLN A 67 5.63 2.86 5.84
CA GLN A 67 5.98 4.03 6.63
C GLN A 67 5.76 5.34 5.87
N ALA A 68 6.11 5.39 4.58
CA ALA A 68 5.88 6.57 3.75
C ALA A 68 4.39 6.89 3.60
N MET A 69 3.56 5.86 3.40
CA MET A 69 2.10 5.98 3.41
C MET A 69 1.60 6.53 4.73
N GLN A 70 2.07 6.01 5.87
CA GLN A 70 1.66 6.53 7.18
C GLN A 70 2.08 7.97 7.43
N ASN A 71 3.26 8.38 6.95
CA ASN A 71 3.78 9.74 7.14
C ASN A 71 3.13 10.76 6.19
N GLY A 72 2.74 10.34 4.99
CA GLY A 72 2.19 11.21 3.95
C GLY A 72 0.70 11.52 4.11
N ILE A 73 -0.02 10.74 4.93
CA ILE A 73 -1.45 10.91 5.12
C ILE A 73 -1.70 11.55 6.48
N GLY A 74 -2.00 12.86 6.46
CA GLY A 74 -2.41 13.62 7.65
C GLY A 74 -3.75 13.20 8.26
N ASP A 75 -4.43 12.25 7.62
CA ASP A 75 -5.68 11.62 8.06
C ASP A 75 -5.43 10.12 8.34
N ARG A 76 -5.39 9.77 9.63
CA ARG A 76 -5.08 8.40 10.10
C ARG A 76 -6.05 7.32 9.59
N SER A 77 -7.21 7.70 9.03
CA SER A 77 -8.23 6.77 8.55
C SER A 77 -7.77 5.83 7.43
N VAL A 78 -6.80 6.22 6.58
CA VAL A 78 -6.32 5.41 5.45
C VAL A 78 -5.31 4.31 5.85
N THR A 79 -4.75 4.39 7.06
CA THR A 79 -3.47 3.74 7.39
C THR A 79 -3.52 2.22 7.63
N ASN A 80 -4.71 1.60 7.60
CA ASN A 80 -4.82 0.15 7.72
C ASN A 80 -5.90 -0.41 6.79
N TRP A 81 -7.13 0.05 6.98
CA TRP A 81 -8.29 -0.44 6.23
C TRP A 81 -8.91 0.60 5.31
N SER A 82 -8.65 1.89 5.55
CA SER A 82 -9.24 3.01 4.80
C SER A 82 -10.77 3.02 4.81
N ASP A 83 -11.40 2.43 5.83
CA ASP A 83 -12.84 2.12 5.88
C ASP A 83 -13.71 3.33 5.51
N ASP A 84 -13.43 4.48 6.14
CA ASP A 84 -14.23 5.69 6.01
C ASP A 84 -13.88 6.55 4.78
N GLN A 85 -12.82 6.18 4.05
CA GLN A 85 -12.33 6.96 2.92
C GLN A 85 -12.76 6.35 1.59
N PRO A 86 -13.18 7.18 0.62
CA PRO A 86 -13.52 6.69 -0.70
C PRO A 86 -12.25 6.29 -1.47
N ALA A 87 -12.40 5.44 -2.49
CA ALA A 87 -11.27 4.82 -3.19
C ALA A 87 -10.32 5.86 -3.81
N GLU A 88 -10.85 6.95 -4.35
CA GLU A 88 -10.09 8.04 -4.95
C GLU A 88 -9.17 8.75 -3.95
N VAL A 89 -9.58 8.90 -2.70
CA VAL A 89 -8.75 9.49 -1.64
C VAL A 89 -7.59 8.56 -1.30
N VAL A 90 -7.86 7.25 -1.19
CA VAL A 90 -6.82 6.24 -0.95
C VAL A 90 -5.81 6.19 -2.09
N VAL A 91 -6.27 6.21 -3.33
CA VAL A 91 -5.44 6.22 -4.54
C VAL A 91 -4.57 7.47 -4.60
N ALA A 92 -5.14 8.66 -4.36
CA ALA A 92 -4.41 9.92 -4.35
C ALA A 92 -3.33 9.94 -3.24
N ALA A 93 -3.67 9.41 -2.06
CA ALA A 93 -2.75 9.30 -0.93
C ALA A 93 -1.55 8.38 -1.23
N LEU A 94 -1.80 7.19 -1.80
CA LEU A 94 -0.75 6.26 -2.22
C LEU A 94 0.20 6.90 -3.25
N ARG A 95 -0.35 7.59 -4.25
CA ARG A 95 0.44 8.31 -5.26
C ARG A 95 1.26 9.45 -4.67
N THR A 96 0.68 10.20 -3.72
CA THR A 96 1.38 11.27 -3.01
C THR A 96 2.56 10.74 -2.19
N ALA A 97 2.36 9.64 -1.46
CA ALA A 97 3.44 8.99 -0.72
C ALA A 97 4.56 8.48 -1.64
N ALA A 98 4.20 7.91 -2.80
CA ALA A 98 5.15 7.45 -3.81
C ALA A 98 6.00 8.60 -4.39
N ALA A 99 5.37 9.75 -4.67
CA ALA A 99 6.06 10.95 -5.12
C ALA A 99 7.02 11.49 -4.03
N GLY A 100 6.59 11.48 -2.76
CA GLY A 100 7.42 11.86 -1.62
C GLY A 100 8.72 11.06 -1.54
N LEU A 101 8.65 9.74 -1.67
CA LEU A 101 9.82 8.86 -1.69
C LEU A 101 10.76 9.13 -2.86
N SER A 102 10.20 9.35 -4.05
CA SER A 102 10.99 9.65 -5.26
C SER A 102 11.79 10.94 -5.10
N THR A 103 11.20 11.97 -4.48
CA THR A 103 11.91 13.24 -4.23
C THR A 103 12.96 13.15 -3.12
N ALA A 104 12.81 12.26 -2.13
CA ALA A 104 13.81 12.05 -1.09
C ALA A 104 15.03 11.28 -1.64
N GLY A 105 14.80 10.26 -2.46
CA GLY A 105 15.87 9.50 -3.11
C GLY A 105 16.69 10.33 -4.10
N ALA A 106 16.07 11.32 -4.78
CA ALA A 106 16.78 12.23 -5.68
C ALA A 106 17.68 13.26 -4.96
N ARG A 107 17.58 13.39 -3.64
CA ARG A 107 18.39 14.32 -2.82
C ARG A 107 19.48 13.62 -2.00
N SER A 108 19.64 12.30 -2.13
CA SER A 108 20.61 11.47 -1.40
C SER A 108 21.75 11.04 -2.32
#